data_AF-A0A7W7W0V4-F1
#
_entry.id   AF-A0A7W7W0V4-F1
#
_cell.length_a   1.000
_cell.length_b   1.000
_cell.length_c   1.000
_cell.angle_alpha   90.00
_cell.angle_beta   90.00
_cell.angle_gamma   90.00
#
_symmetry.space_group_name_H-M   'P 1'
#
loop_
_entity.id
_entity.type
_entity.pdbx_description
1 polymer ?
#
loop_
_entity_poly.entity_id
_entity_poly.type
_entity_poly.pdbx_seq_one_letter_code
_entity_poly.pdbx_strand_id
1 'polypeptide(L)'
;MSNVPTTLLYSIGVPETTNETDGGETAEAVVTRALAEWGITAHDDEESMIGGDRNSWLVVAHDQGNPAFPSMLDGDPYVVVFLYSEDEDEITVDRAPRPGDVWHVAVGDGTGRECTLPPRPAEQLGACIEDIAEWVTAPRTSLEALVDLQDLRGRFEDGYTPENIRSTFGRIQEAGGPLLVCVWDYADEDGFGGNSQFYSEDENGTLFEVQLEIHQWLSGKRGMPAPLETWTCAPIAEPIESAITDGFHNHARADLTG
;
A
#
# COMPACT_ATOMS: atom_id res chain seq x y z
N MET A 1 4.04 -1.69 -23.13
CA MET A 1 4.64 -3.00 -23.39
C MET A 1 5.57 -3.28 -22.23
N SER A 2 5.07 -3.92 -21.16
CA SER A 2 5.92 -4.33 -20.03
C SER A 2 6.80 -5.49 -20.47
N ASN A 3 8.11 -5.27 -20.48
CA ASN A 3 9.09 -6.33 -20.61
C ASN A 3 9.13 -7.07 -19.27
N VAL A 4 8.26 -8.05 -19.08
CA VAL A 4 8.43 -9.02 -18.00
C VAL A 4 9.68 -9.84 -18.35
N PRO A 5 10.74 -9.84 -17.52
CA PRO A 5 11.91 -10.66 -17.77
C PRO A 5 11.50 -12.13 -17.88
N THR A 6 12.14 -12.88 -18.78
CA THR A 6 11.88 -14.30 -18.95
C THR A 6 12.20 -15.03 -17.64
N THR A 7 11.18 -15.59 -16.97
CA THR A 7 11.31 -16.42 -15.77
C THR A 7 12.31 -17.56 -16.03
N LEU A 8 13.56 -17.37 -15.58
CA LEU A 8 14.55 -18.44 -15.50
C LEU A 8 14.24 -19.23 -14.23
N LEU A 9 13.69 -20.43 -14.39
CA LEU A 9 13.58 -21.42 -13.32
C LEU A 9 15.00 -21.81 -12.88
N TYR A 10 15.54 -21.12 -11.89
CA TYR A 10 16.77 -21.52 -11.21
C TYR A 10 16.46 -22.72 -10.33
N SER A 11 16.82 -23.91 -10.80
CA SER A 11 16.93 -25.08 -9.93
C SER A 11 18.20 -24.90 -9.11
N ILE A 12 18.07 -24.40 -7.88
CA ILE A 12 19.15 -24.43 -6.91
C ILE A 12 19.39 -25.91 -6.59
N GLY A 13 20.46 -26.47 -7.15
CA GLY A 13 20.86 -27.85 -6.85
C GLY A 13 21.24 -27.94 -5.39
N VAL A 14 20.44 -28.64 -4.59
CA VAL A 14 20.77 -28.96 -3.19
C VAL A 14 21.97 -29.89 -3.21
N PRO A 15 23.17 -29.48 -2.72
CA PRO A 15 24.32 -30.35 -2.67
C PRO A 15 24.13 -31.42 -1.58
N GLU A 16 24.48 -32.67 -1.90
CA GLU A 16 24.63 -33.72 -0.89
C GLU A 16 25.70 -33.31 0.13
N THR A 17 25.35 -33.46 1.41
CA THR A 17 26.12 -33.04 2.58
C THR A 17 27.55 -33.57 2.59
N THR A 18 28.51 -32.71 2.24
CA THR A 18 29.91 -32.82 2.68
C THR A 18 30.22 -31.68 3.63
N ASN A 19 30.67 -32.05 4.83
CA ASN A 19 31.01 -31.17 5.93
C ASN A 19 32.26 -30.29 5.62
N GLU A 20 32.26 -29.09 6.20
CA GLU A 20 33.36 -28.14 6.41
C GLU A 20 33.69 -27.11 5.30
N THR A 21 33.26 -25.88 5.59
CA THR A 21 33.74 -24.58 5.06
C THR A 21 33.55 -24.34 3.56
N ASP A 22 32.35 -24.59 3.04
CA ASP A 22 32.01 -24.11 1.70
C ASP A 22 31.62 -22.63 1.79
N GLY A 23 32.49 -21.77 1.27
CA GLY A 23 32.29 -20.32 1.14
C GLY A 23 31.24 -19.99 0.10
N GLY A 24 30.00 -20.42 0.34
CA GLY A 24 28.85 -20.10 -0.48
C GLY A 24 28.62 -18.59 -0.54
N GLU A 25 27.96 -18.15 -1.61
CA GLU A 25 27.54 -16.76 -1.78
C GLU A 25 26.64 -16.35 -0.59
N THR A 26 26.91 -15.19 0.01
CA THR A 26 26.13 -14.69 1.16
C THR A 26 24.70 -14.39 0.73
N ALA A 27 23.75 -14.47 1.66
CA ALA A 27 22.36 -14.10 1.43
C ALA A 27 22.25 -12.68 0.83
N GLU A 28 23.06 -11.74 1.32
CA GLU A 28 23.19 -10.37 0.78
C GLU A 28 23.52 -10.37 -0.71
N ALA A 29 24.56 -11.11 -1.11
CA ALA A 29 25.02 -11.18 -2.49
C ALA A 29 23.98 -11.84 -3.40
N VAL A 30 23.33 -12.93 -2.95
CA VAL A 30 22.27 -13.60 -3.72
C VAL A 30 21.07 -12.68 -3.92
N VAL A 31 20.59 -12.01 -2.86
CA VAL A 31 19.44 -11.08 -2.92
C VAL A 31 19.75 -9.88 -3.80
N THR A 32 20.90 -9.23 -3.58
CA THR A 32 21.34 -8.05 -4.35
C THR A 32 21.46 -8.36 -5.83
N ARG A 33 22.07 -9.51 -6.18
CA ARG A 33 22.17 -9.96 -7.57
C ARG A 33 20.79 -10.18 -8.20
N ALA A 34 19.88 -10.84 -7.48
CA ALA A 34 18.53 -11.12 -7.99
C ALA A 34 17.70 -9.84 -8.16
N LEU A 35 17.77 -8.87 -7.24
CA LEU A 35 17.10 -7.57 -7.39
C LEU A 35 17.68 -6.74 -8.54
N ALA A 36 19.00 -6.79 -8.74
CA ALA A 36 19.66 -6.07 -9.83
C ALA A 36 19.20 -6.55 -11.22
N GLU A 37 18.78 -7.81 -11.37
CA GLU A 37 18.17 -8.32 -12.61
C GLU A 37 16.84 -7.62 -12.96
N TRP A 38 16.16 -7.06 -11.95
CA TRP A 38 14.95 -6.23 -12.09
C TRP A 38 15.25 -4.72 -12.15
N GLY A 39 16.52 -4.32 -12.08
CA GLY A 39 16.93 -2.92 -11.99
C GLY A 39 16.64 -2.28 -10.63
N ILE A 40 16.50 -3.10 -9.58
CA ILE A 40 16.22 -2.67 -8.21
C ILE A 40 17.52 -2.72 -7.40
N THR A 41 17.77 -1.67 -6.61
CA THR A 41 18.92 -1.53 -5.73
C THR A 41 18.49 -1.81 -4.29
N ALA A 42 19.26 -2.65 -3.60
CA ALA A 42 19.16 -2.87 -2.16
C ALA A 42 20.36 -2.24 -1.45
N HIS A 43 20.15 -1.88 -0.19
CA HIS A 43 21.15 -1.26 0.67
C HIS A 43 21.26 -2.04 1.97
N ASP A 44 22.48 -2.23 2.46
CA ASP A 44 22.73 -2.71 3.81
C ASP A 44 22.31 -1.64 4.82
N ASP A 45 21.56 -2.03 5.85
CA ASP A 45 21.26 -1.15 6.97
C ASP A 45 22.37 -1.26 8.01
N GLU A 46 23.31 -0.30 7.98
CA GLU A 46 24.49 -0.31 8.84
C GLU A 46 24.19 -0.05 10.34
N GLU A 47 22.94 -0.21 10.79
CA GLU A 47 22.54 0.15 12.15
C GLU A 47 23.24 -0.75 13.19
N SER A 48 24.30 -0.20 13.79
CA SER A 48 25.13 -0.91 14.76
C SER A 48 24.39 -1.09 16.08
N MET A 49 23.72 -2.22 16.25
CA MET A 49 23.17 -2.62 17.55
C MET A 49 24.27 -2.66 18.62
N ILE A 50 24.00 -1.98 19.75
CA ILE A 50 24.88 -1.95 20.93
C ILE A 50 24.73 -3.30 21.65
N GLY A 51 25.54 -4.31 21.31
CA GLY A 51 25.42 -5.62 21.95
C GLY A 51 26.38 -6.74 21.52
N GLY A 52 26.90 -6.70 20.29
CA GLY A 52 27.93 -7.65 19.82
C GLY A 52 27.41 -8.75 18.88
N ASP A 53 26.12 -9.07 18.91
CA ASP A 53 25.47 -9.92 17.91
C ASP A 53 24.71 -9.01 16.94
N ARG A 54 25.12 -9.01 15.67
CA ARG A 54 24.55 -8.13 14.63
C ARG A 54 23.48 -8.90 13.87
N ASN A 55 22.23 -8.46 14.01
CA ASN A 55 21.25 -8.74 12.97
C ASN A 55 21.67 -7.96 11.72
N SER A 56 21.50 -8.58 10.55
CA SER A 56 21.70 -7.91 9.27
C SER A 56 20.54 -8.17 8.33
N TRP A 57 20.19 -7.14 7.58
CA TRP A 57 19.10 -7.15 6.61
C TRP A 57 19.40 -6.17 5.48
N LEU A 58 18.72 -6.37 4.36
CA LEU A 58 18.74 -5.45 3.24
C LEU A 58 17.46 -4.61 3.24
N VAL A 59 17.61 -3.34 2.88
CA VAL A 59 16.49 -2.40 2.70
C VAL A 59 16.41 -1.96 1.24
N VAL A 60 15.21 -1.92 0.70
CA VAL A 60 14.89 -1.53 -0.67
C VAL A 60 13.92 -0.36 -0.62
N ALA A 61 14.30 0.78 -1.19
CA ALA A 61 13.40 1.94 -1.30
C ALA A 61 12.25 1.66 -2.27
N HIS A 62 11.07 2.23 -2.04
CA HIS A 62 10.10 2.33 -3.13
C HIS A 62 10.64 3.24 -4.26
N ASP A 63 11.11 4.44 -3.90
CA ASP A 63 11.70 5.37 -4.87
C ASP A 63 13.18 5.06 -5.10
N GLN A 64 13.44 4.27 -6.14
CA GLN A 64 14.78 3.89 -6.59
C GLN A 64 15.63 5.07 -7.08
N GLY A 65 15.04 6.27 -7.24
CA GLY A 65 15.74 7.49 -7.62
C GLY A 65 16.19 8.36 -6.44
N ASN A 66 15.79 8.06 -5.20
CA ASN A 66 16.08 8.90 -4.05
C ASN A 66 17.55 8.75 -3.59
N PRO A 67 18.40 9.79 -3.72
CA PRO A 67 19.80 9.72 -3.32
C PRO A 67 20.01 9.78 -1.79
N ALA A 68 18.98 10.09 -1.01
CA ALA A 68 19.06 10.16 0.46
C ALA A 68 18.82 8.80 1.14
N PHE A 69 18.28 7.82 0.41
CA PHE A 69 18.08 6.46 0.91
C PHE A 69 19.44 5.74 1.10
N PRO A 70 19.65 4.91 2.15
CA PRO A 70 18.68 4.34 3.10
C PRO A 70 18.45 5.16 4.38
N SER A 71 18.54 6.50 4.36
CA SER A 71 18.20 7.28 5.55
C SER A 71 16.70 7.15 5.89
N MET A 72 16.38 6.22 6.79
CA MET A 72 15.01 5.92 7.26
C MET A 72 14.36 7.10 8.03
N LEU A 73 15.10 8.19 8.26
CA LEU A 73 14.61 9.37 8.98
C LEU A 73 13.57 10.17 8.19
N ASP A 74 13.52 10.01 6.87
CA ASP A 74 12.69 10.84 5.98
C ASP A 74 11.29 10.27 5.73
N GLY A 75 10.96 9.11 6.33
CA GLY A 75 9.62 8.54 6.28
C GLY A 75 9.23 7.95 4.93
N ASP A 76 10.21 7.60 4.10
CA ASP A 76 9.96 6.95 2.82
C ASP A 76 9.54 5.48 3.01
N PRO A 77 8.60 4.97 2.20
CA PRO A 77 8.27 3.55 2.19
C PRO A 77 9.46 2.70 1.77
N TYR A 78 9.58 1.54 2.41
CA TYR A 78 10.70 0.64 2.23
C TYR A 78 10.26 -0.82 2.29
N VAL A 79 11.09 -1.71 1.78
CA VAL A 79 11.02 -3.14 2.04
C VAL A 79 12.27 -3.58 2.77
N VAL A 80 12.10 -4.37 3.83
CA VAL A 80 13.18 -5.09 4.49
C VAL A 80 13.13 -6.55 4.04
N VAL A 81 14.28 -7.10 3.67
CA VAL A 81 14.45 -8.53 3.38
C VAL A 81 15.61 -9.09 4.18
N PHE A 82 15.37 -10.23 4.83
CA PHE A 82 16.37 -10.92 5.63
C PHE A 82 16.12 -12.42 5.66
N LEU A 83 17.17 -13.16 6.00
CA LEU A 83 17.09 -14.59 6.26
C LEU A 83 16.98 -14.83 7.76
N TYR A 84 16.08 -15.71 8.18
CA TYR A 84 15.91 -16.12 9.56
C TYR A 84 16.21 -17.62 9.74
N SER A 85 16.95 -17.94 10.80
CA SER A 85 17.27 -19.30 11.24
C SER A 85 16.65 -19.57 12.60
N GLU A 86 15.71 -20.51 12.67
CA GLU A 86 15.09 -20.91 13.94
C GLU A 86 16.08 -21.61 14.88
N ASP A 87 17.03 -22.37 14.33
CA ASP A 87 18.02 -23.13 15.10
C ASP A 87 19.02 -22.21 15.82
N GLU A 88 19.36 -21.09 15.20
CA GLU A 88 20.34 -20.11 15.71
C GLU A 88 19.67 -18.87 16.33
N ASP A 89 18.34 -18.74 16.19
CA ASP A 89 17.56 -17.54 16.55
C ASP A 89 18.17 -16.26 15.95
N GLU A 90 18.57 -16.35 14.67
CA GLU A 90 19.41 -15.36 13.99
C GLU A 90 18.66 -14.73 12.81
N ILE A 91 18.76 -13.39 12.68
CA ILE A 91 18.38 -12.62 11.49
C ILE A 91 19.67 -12.18 10.79
N THR A 92 19.91 -12.59 9.55
CA THR A 92 21.16 -12.25 8.87
C THR A 92 21.03 -12.22 7.35
N VAL A 93 21.92 -11.47 6.71
CA VAL A 93 22.26 -11.59 5.29
C VAL A 93 23.75 -11.87 5.04
N ASP A 94 24.56 -11.96 6.10
CA ASP A 94 26.04 -12.05 6.05
C ASP A 94 26.59 -13.44 5.74
N ARG A 95 25.73 -14.46 5.74
CA ARG A 95 26.11 -15.85 5.47
C ARG A 95 25.27 -16.46 4.36
N ALA A 96 25.76 -17.55 3.78
CA ALA A 96 25.01 -18.31 2.80
C ALA A 96 23.72 -18.90 3.42
N PRO A 97 22.60 -18.95 2.67
CA PRO A 97 21.40 -19.65 3.10
C PRO A 97 21.64 -21.16 3.27
N ARG A 98 21.05 -21.75 4.30
CA ARG A 98 21.16 -23.16 4.67
C ARG A 98 19.78 -23.84 4.60
N PRO A 99 19.74 -25.18 4.46
CA PRO A 99 18.49 -25.92 4.58
C PRO A 99 17.83 -25.66 5.94
N GLY A 100 16.56 -25.23 5.93
CA GLY A 100 15.80 -24.88 7.13
C GLY A 100 15.68 -23.38 7.38
N ASP A 101 16.54 -22.55 6.78
CA ASP A 101 16.39 -21.11 6.83
C ASP A 101 15.13 -20.65 6.07
N VAL A 102 14.57 -19.51 6.49
CA VAL A 102 13.40 -18.89 5.85
C VAL A 102 13.65 -17.42 5.54
N TRP A 103 13.22 -16.99 4.35
CA TRP A 103 13.18 -15.58 3.95
C TRP A 103 11.99 -14.89 4.57
N HIS A 104 12.24 -13.72 5.15
CA HIS A 104 11.24 -12.78 5.59
C HIS A 104 11.31 -11.52 4.74
N VAL A 105 10.14 -11.01 4.39
CA VAL A 105 9.97 -9.74 3.68
C VAL A 105 8.95 -8.92 4.46
N ALA A 106 9.32 -7.70 4.82
CA ALA A 106 8.43 -6.77 5.49
C ALA A 106 8.37 -5.46 4.71
N VAL A 107 7.15 -4.96 4.49
CA VAL A 107 6.90 -3.69 3.81
C VAL A 107 6.62 -2.64 4.87
N GLY A 108 7.45 -1.61 4.93
CA GLY A 108 7.29 -0.45 5.81
C GLY A 108 6.74 0.75 5.06
N ASP A 109 5.86 1.52 5.71
CA ASP A 109 5.32 2.76 5.15
C ASP A 109 6.18 4.01 5.46
N GLY A 110 7.35 3.83 6.10
CA GLY A 110 8.20 4.91 6.56
C GLY A 110 7.76 5.59 7.86
N THR A 111 6.55 5.31 8.36
CA THR A 111 6.02 5.86 9.64
C THR A 111 6.30 4.95 10.84
N GLY A 112 7.04 3.87 10.62
CA GLY A 112 7.31 2.81 11.60
C GLY A 112 6.22 1.73 11.66
N ARG A 113 5.27 1.72 10.72
CA ARG A 113 4.36 0.58 10.54
C ARG A 113 4.92 -0.36 9.48
N GLU A 114 4.86 -1.65 9.78
CA GLU A 114 5.34 -2.70 8.89
C GLU A 114 4.27 -3.78 8.71
N CYS A 115 4.19 -4.32 7.49
CA CYS A 115 3.41 -5.49 7.14
C CYS A 115 4.36 -6.60 6.68
N THR A 116 4.45 -7.68 7.46
CA THR A 116 5.27 -8.84 7.11
C THR A 116 4.52 -9.77 6.16
N LEU A 117 5.12 -10.09 5.02
CA LEU A 117 4.63 -11.11 4.10
C LEU A 117 4.84 -12.52 4.70
N PRO A 118 4.05 -13.53 4.28
CA PRO A 118 4.28 -14.90 4.74
C PRO A 118 5.73 -15.35 4.48
N PRO A 119 6.43 -15.93 5.48
CA PRO A 119 7.81 -16.36 5.30
C PRO A 119 7.90 -17.49 4.29
N ARG A 120 9.01 -17.54 3.55
CA ARG A 120 9.25 -18.55 2.51
C ARG A 120 10.52 -19.34 2.78
N PRO A 121 10.59 -20.64 2.47
CA PRO A 121 11.84 -21.41 2.56
C PRO A 121 12.99 -20.78 1.76
N ALA A 122 14.23 -20.98 2.20
CA ALA A 122 15.43 -20.41 1.57
C ALA A 122 15.52 -20.66 0.05
N GLU A 123 15.09 -21.83 -0.43
CA GLU A 123 15.07 -22.18 -1.85
C GLU A 123 14.03 -21.41 -2.69
N GLN A 124 13.12 -20.67 -2.04
CA GLN A 124 12.06 -19.88 -2.69
C GLN A 124 12.38 -18.38 -2.77
N LEU A 125 13.66 -17.99 -2.73
CA LEU A 125 14.07 -16.59 -2.87
C LEU A 125 13.43 -15.90 -4.08
N GLY A 126 13.32 -16.60 -5.22
CA GLY A 126 12.74 -16.04 -6.44
C GLY A 126 11.34 -15.46 -6.25
N ALA A 127 10.49 -16.11 -5.44
CA ALA A 127 9.14 -15.61 -5.14
C ALA A 127 9.19 -14.36 -4.24
N CYS A 128 10.16 -14.26 -3.33
CA CYS A 128 10.39 -13.04 -2.54
C CYS A 128 10.83 -11.88 -3.44
N ILE A 129 11.72 -12.13 -4.41
CA ILE A 129 12.17 -11.11 -5.36
C ILE A 129 11.02 -10.64 -6.26
N GLU A 130 10.15 -11.55 -6.70
CA GLU A 130 8.95 -11.20 -7.47
C GLU A 130 8.00 -10.28 -6.67
N ASP A 131 7.72 -10.60 -5.40
CA ASP A 131 6.90 -9.73 -4.54
C ASP A 131 7.53 -8.34 -4.35
N ILE A 132 8.84 -8.28 -4.10
CA ILE A 132 9.56 -7.01 -3.94
C ILE A 132 9.50 -6.21 -5.24
N ALA A 133 9.75 -6.86 -6.38
CA ALA A 133 9.73 -6.21 -7.67
C ALA A 133 8.33 -5.71 -8.05
N GLU A 134 7.29 -6.50 -7.79
CA GLU A 134 5.91 -6.07 -7.93
C GLU A 134 5.65 -4.85 -7.07
N TRP A 135 6.05 -4.85 -5.79
CA TRP A 135 5.83 -3.72 -4.90
C TRP A 135 6.56 -2.45 -5.36
N VAL A 136 7.85 -2.55 -5.72
CA VAL A 136 8.67 -1.40 -6.17
C VAL A 136 8.19 -0.83 -7.51
N THR A 137 7.71 -1.70 -8.42
CA THR A 137 7.33 -1.29 -9.79
C THR A 137 5.84 -1.06 -9.98
N ALA A 138 5.00 -1.50 -9.04
CA ALA A 138 3.60 -1.19 -9.03
C ALA A 138 3.44 0.34 -8.91
N PRO A 139 2.55 0.96 -9.71
CA PRO A 139 2.12 2.32 -9.42
C PRO A 139 1.61 2.33 -7.98
N ARG A 140 2.21 3.14 -7.09
CA ARG A 140 1.87 3.25 -5.65
C ARG A 140 0.38 2.98 -5.47
N THR A 141 0.06 1.75 -5.07
CA THR A 141 -1.31 1.27 -5.12
C THR A 141 -2.08 1.93 -3.98
N SER A 142 -3.38 2.02 -4.16
CA SER A 142 -4.34 2.60 -3.23
C SER A 142 -4.20 2.23 -1.76
N LEU A 143 -3.48 1.17 -1.39
CA LEU A 143 -3.25 0.80 0.00
C LEU A 143 -2.43 1.85 0.76
N GLU A 144 -1.41 2.44 0.12
CA GLU A 144 -0.63 3.53 0.74
C GLU A 144 -1.47 4.80 0.85
N ALA A 145 -2.25 5.08 -0.20
CA ALA A 145 -3.25 6.14 -0.15
C ALA A 145 -4.26 5.93 1.00
N LEU A 146 -4.67 4.69 1.28
CA LEU A 146 -5.55 4.39 2.42
C LEU A 146 -4.86 4.62 3.78
N VAL A 147 -3.55 4.36 3.87
CA VAL A 147 -2.76 4.70 5.06
C VAL A 147 -2.72 6.22 5.27
N ASP A 148 -2.45 6.99 4.20
CA ASP A 148 -2.45 8.46 4.21
C ASP A 148 -3.82 9.07 4.53
N LEU A 149 -4.90 8.31 4.27
CA LEU A 149 -6.27 8.69 4.56
C LEU A 149 -6.78 8.13 5.90
N GLN A 150 -5.96 7.40 6.67
CA GLN A 150 -6.41 6.73 7.89
C GLN A 150 -6.98 7.69 8.95
N ASP A 151 -6.52 8.95 8.96
CA ASP A 151 -7.04 10.00 9.85
C ASP A 151 -8.47 10.45 9.49
N LEU A 152 -8.97 10.11 8.29
CA LEU A 152 -10.36 10.34 7.89
C LEU A 152 -11.32 9.33 8.51
N ARG A 153 -10.82 8.25 9.12
CA ARG A 153 -11.66 7.26 9.81
C ARG A 153 -12.44 7.93 10.94
N GLY A 154 -13.76 7.76 10.96
CA GLY A 154 -14.63 8.35 11.98
C GLY A 154 -14.88 9.85 11.80
N ARG A 155 -14.40 10.47 10.72
CA ARG A 155 -14.61 11.91 10.46
C ARG A 155 -16.07 12.30 10.40
N PHE A 156 -16.95 11.36 10.07
CA PHE A 156 -18.40 11.51 9.94
C PHE A 156 -19.19 10.82 11.07
N GLU A 157 -18.53 10.47 12.18
CA GLU A 157 -19.17 9.80 13.33
C GLU A 157 -20.35 10.62 13.91
N ASP A 158 -20.16 11.93 14.06
CA ASP A 158 -21.15 12.87 14.59
C ASP A 158 -22.01 13.54 13.50
N GLY A 159 -21.97 13.00 12.27
CA GLY A 159 -22.53 13.64 11.08
C GLY A 159 -21.48 14.48 10.34
N TYR A 160 -21.94 15.22 9.32
CA TYR A 160 -21.06 15.99 8.44
C TYR A 160 -21.79 17.19 7.82
N THR A 161 -21.04 18.26 7.59
CA THR A 161 -21.49 19.43 6.81
C THR A 161 -21.01 19.35 5.36
N PRO A 162 -21.54 20.20 4.45
CA PRO A 162 -21.05 20.28 3.07
C PRO A 162 -19.56 20.60 2.97
N GLU A 163 -19.00 21.38 3.90
CA GLU A 163 -17.58 21.67 3.99
C GLU A 163 -16.78 20.43 4.43
N ASN A 164 -17.31 19.65 5.38
CA ASN A 164 -16.68 18.39 5.76
C ASN A 164 -16.62 17.44 4.56
N ILE A 165 -17.72 17.32 3.80
CA ILE A 165 -17.77 16.53 2.55
C ILE A 165 -16.71 17.02 1.58
N ARG A 166 -16.66 18.33 1.28
CA ARG A 166 -15.69 18.89 0.33
C ARG A 166 -14.25 18.58 0.73
N SER A 167 -13.91 18.79 2.01
CA SER A 167 -12.55 18.55 2.50
C SER A 167 -12.16 17.07 2.51
N THR A 168 -13.07 16.18 2.93
CA THR A 168 -12.80 14.74 3.02
C THR A 168 -12.74 14.11 1.64
N PHE A 169 -13.69 14.40 0.76
CA PHE A 169 -13.75 13.81 -0.59
C PHE A 169 -12.64 14.36 -1.48
N GLY A 170 -12.28 15.64 -1.33
CA GLY A 170 -11.12 16.21 -2.00
C GLY A 170 -9.83 15.48 -1.65
N ARG A 171 -9.60 15.18 -0.36
CA ARG A 171 -8.43 14.39 0.07
C ARG A 171 -8.42 12.97 -0.50
N ILE A 172 -9.57 12.30 -0.52
CA ILE A 172 -9.70 10.96 -1.11
C ILE A 172 -9.33 11.00 -2.60
N GLN A 173 -9.80 12.01 -3.33
CA GLN A 173 -9.50 12.19 -4.75
C GLN A 173 -8.02 12.53 -4.99
N GLU A 174 -7.44 13.41 -4.18
CA GLU A 174 -6.01 13.75 -4.22
C GLU A 174 -5.11 12.52 -3.98
N ALA A 175 -5.57 11.57 -3.17
CA ALA A 175 -4.90 10.31 -2.92
C ALA A 175 -5.15 9.24 -4.02
N GLY A 176 -5.75 9.63 -5.15
CA GLY A 176 -6.02 8.73 -6.28
C GLY A 176 -7.30 7.90 -6.15
N GLY A 177 -8.17 8.23 -5.19
CA GLY A 177 -9.51 7.65 -5.09
C GLY A 177 -10.48 8.19 -6.14
N PRO A 178 -11.66 7.57 -6.29
CA PRO A 178 -12.68 8.05 -7.22
C PRO A 178 -13.18 9.45 -6.82
N LEU A 179 -13.70 10.21 -7.80
CA LEU A 179 -14.45 11.43 -7.52
C LEU A 179 -15.73 11.04 -6.78
N LEU A 180 -15.75 11.25 -5.46
CA LEU A 180 -16.93 11.02 -4.64
C LEU A 180 -17.82 12.26 -4.61
N VAL A 181 -19.14 12.07 -4.59
CA VAL A 181 -20.13 13.14 -4.42
C VAL A 181 -21.17 12.75 -3.37
N CYS A 182 -21.64 13.74 -2.64
CA CYS A 182 -22.73 13.63 -1.67
C CYS A 182 -23.98 14.25 -2.27
N VAL A 183 -25.02 13.44 -2.46
CA VAL A 183 -26.32 13.89 -2.95
C VAL A 183 -27.25 14.06 -1.76
N TRP A 184 -27.60 15.31 -1.49
CA TRP A 184 -28.52 15.78 -0.45
C TRP A 184 -29.96 15.79 -0.95
N ASP A 185 -30.92 15.67 -0.04
CA ASP A 185 -32.34 15.77 -0.37
C ASP A 185 -32.70 17.17 -0.90
N TYR A 186 -32.15 18.24 -0.32
CA TYR A 186 -32.40 19.61 -0.75
C TYR A 186 -31.21 20.55 -0.51
N ALA A 187 -31.27 21.72 -1.15
CA ALA A 187 -30.51 22.90 -0.78
C ALA A 187 -31.43 24.12 -0.68
N ASP A 188 -31.15 25.02 0.27
CA ASP A 188 -31.86 26.28 0.53
C ASP A 188 -30.88 27.45 0.76
N GLU A 189 -31.34 28.56 1.33
CA GLU A 189 -30.49 29.74 1.60
C GLU A 189 -29.41 29.48 2.66
N ASP A 190 -29.61 28.49 3.53
CA ASP A 190 -28.67 28.12 4.59
C ASP A 190 -27.69 27.02 4.14
N GLY A 191 -27.94 26.35 3.01
CA GLY A 191 -27.03 25.42 2.36
C GLY A 191 -27.67 24.08 2.00
N PHE A 192 -26.88 23.01 1.98
CA PHE A 192 -27.37 21.66 1.67
C PHE A 192 -27.90 20.97 2.95
N GLY A 193 -29.01 20.24 2.83
CA GLY A 193 -29.67 19.62 3.97
C GLY A 193 -30.53 18.39 3.65
N GLY A 194 -31.06 17.78 4.70
CA GLY A 194 -31.87 16.56 4.64
C GLY A 194 -31.03 15.28 4.71
N ASN A 195 -31.60 14.16 4.25
CA ASN A 195 -30.83 12.92 4.13
C ASN A 195 -29.86 13.06 2.96
N SER A 196 -28.82 12.24 3.00
CA SER A 196 -27.77 12.26 2.00
C SER A 196 -27.28 10.85 1.70
N GLN A 197 -26.77 10.69 0.48
CA GLN A 197 -26.21 9.44 -0.02
C GLN A 197 -24.92 9.74 -0.79
N PHE A 198 -23.94 8.86 -0.65
CA PHE A 198 -22.67 8.97 -1.37
C PHE A 198 -22.71 8.19 -2.67
N TYR A 199 -22.08 8.74 -3.70
CA TYR A 199 -21.89 8.15 -5.01
C TYR A 199 -20.49 8.48 -5.52
N SER A 200 -20.05 7.79 -6.57
CA SER A 200 -18.92 8.24 -7.38
C SER A 200 -19.42 8.77 -8.71
N GLU A 201 -18.69 9.73 -9.26
CA GLU A 201 -19.03 10.43 -10.50
C GLU A 201 -17.88 10.28 -11.50
N ASP A 202 -18.21 9.95 -12.76
CA ASP A 202 -17.23 9.93 -13.84
C ASP A 202 -17.11 11.30 -14.54
N GLU A 203 -16.22 11.41 -15.52
CA GLU A 203 -16.01 12.64 -16.29
C GLU A 203 -17.22 13.12 -17.10
N ASN A 204 -18.23 12.25 -17.30
CA ASN A 204 -19.46 12.58 -18.02
C ASN A 204 -20.60 12.97 -17.07
N GLY A 205 -20.35 13.00 -15.76
CA GLY A 205 -21.36 13.23 -14.73
C GLY A 205 -22.24 12.00 -14.45
N THR A 206 -21.83 10.82 -14.90
CA THR A 206 -22.56 9.57 -14.62
C THR A 206 -22.28 9.14 -13.19
N LEU A 207 -23.35 8.88 -12.43
CA LEU A 207 -23.25 8.42 -11.06
C LEU A 207 -23.19 6.89 -10.95
N PHE A 208 -22.35 6.43 -10.04
CA PHE A 208 -22.15 5.03 -9.70
C PHE A 208 -22.40 4.82 -8.20
N GLU A 209 -22.88 3.63 -7.87
CA GLU A 209 -22.90 3.17 -6.48
C GLU A 209 -21.48 3.11 -5.92
N VAL A 210 -21.34 3.40 -4.65
CA VAL A 210 -20.07 3.26 -3.92
C VAL A 210 -20.18 2.15 -2.89
N GLN A 211 -19.05 1.51 -2.58
CA GLN A 211 -19.04 0.47 -1.55
C GLN A 211 -19.54 1.02 -0.20
N LEU A 212 -20.45 0.29 0.44
CA LEU A 212 -21.01 0.63 1.75
C LEU A 212 -19.92 0.78 2.83
N GLU A 213 -18.80 0.08 2.66
CA GLU A 213 -17.67 0.09 3.59
C GLU A 213 -17.06 1.48 3.77
N ILE A 214 -17.12 2.33 2.74
CA ILE A 214 -16.59 3.70 2.78
C ILE A 214 -17.37 4.52 3.80
N HIS A 215 -18.70 4.46 3.74
CA HIS A 215 -19.55 5.14 4.71
C HIS A 215 -19.33 4.58 6.13
N GLN A 216 -19.18 3.26 6.27
CA GLN A 216 -18.91 2.64 7.56
C GLN A 216 -17.54 3.04 8.14
N TRP A 217 -16.53 3.18 7.30
CA TRP A 217 -15.19 3.61 7.69
C TRP A 217 -15.17 5.11 8.06
N LEU A 218 -15.76 5.98 7.24
CA LEU A 218 -15.88 7.41 7.53
C LEU A 218 -16.72 7.68 8.79
N SER A 219 -17.69 6.83 9.11
CA SER A 219 -18.45 6.89 10.37
C SER A 219 -17.81 6.14 11.54
N GLY A 220 -16.58 5.62 11.37
CA GLY A 220 -15.81 4.94 12.43
C GLY A 220 -16.29 3.52 12.76
N LYS A 221 -17.39 3.07 12.16
CA LYS A 221 -18.04 1.76 12.39
C LYS A 221 -17.23 0.58 11.85
N ARG A 222 -16.27 0.83 10.95
CA ARG A 222 -15.38 -0.19 10.38
C ARG A 222 -13.91 0.22 10.45
N GLY A 223 -13.03 -0.78 10.39
CA GLY A 223 -11.59 -0.60 10.18
C GLY A 223 -11.27 -0.18 8.74
N MET A 224 -10.05 -0.44 8.29
CA MET A 224 -9.58 -0.07 6.94
C MET A 224 -10.57 -0.56 5.86
N PRO A 225 -10.98 0.30 4.91
CA PRO A 225 -11.84 -0.10 3.80
C PRO A 225 -11.04 -0.90 2.76
N ALA A 226 -11.73 -1.45 1.78
CA ALA A 226 -11.10 -2.06 0.61
C ALA A 226 -10.22 -1.04 -0.16
N PRO A 227 -9.28 -1.49 -1.02
CA PRO A 227 -8.48 -0.63 -1.91
C PRO A 227 -9.33 0.40 -2.68
N LEU A 228 -8.83 1.65 -2.84
CA LEU A 228 -9.55 2.78 -3.45
C LEU A 228 -10.12 2.47 -4.84
N GLU A 229 -9.42 1.70 -5.68
CA GLU A 229 -9.84 1.32 -7.03
C GLU A 229 -11.09 0.41 -7.03
N THR A 230 -11.42 -0.19 -5.90
CA THR A 230 -12.61 -1.04 -5.75
C THR A 230 -13.84 -0.28 -5.28
N TRP A 231 -13.69 1.01 -4.92
CA TRP A 231 -14.75 1.78 -4.27
C TRP A 231 -15.94 2.08 -5.16
N THR A 232 -15.74 2.15 -6.48
CA THR A 232 -16.79 2.36 -7.47
C THR A 232 -17.42 1.02 -7.87
N CYS A 233 -18.73 0.90 -7.74
CA CYS A 233 -19.52 -0.29 -8.03
C CYS A 233 -20.26 -0.15 -9.38
N ALA A 234 -21.54 -0.55 -9.43
CA ALA A 234 -22.36 -0.49 -10.63
C ALA A 234 -22.87 0.93 -10.89
N PRO A 235 -23.09 1.32 -12.16
CA PRO A 235 -23.76 2.57 -12.49
C PRO A 235 -25.19 2.57 -11.94
N ILE A 236 -25.67 3.74 -11.51
CA ILE A 236 -27.05 3.87 -11.05
C ILE A 236 -27.99 3.74 -12.26
N ALA A 237 -28.98 2.86 -12.15
CA ALA A 237 -29.91 2.58 -13.24
C ALA A 237 -30.82 3.78 -13.59
N GLU A 238 -31.18 4.58 -12.58
CA GLU A 238 -32.01 5.77 -12.73
C GLU A 238 -31.15 7.03 -12.50
N PRO A 239 -31.02 7.91 -13.50
CA PRO A 239 -30.27 9.15 -13.35
C PRO A 239 -30.84 9.98 -12.20
N ILE A 240 -29.96 10.43 -11.30
CA ILE A 240 -30.34 11.36 -10.24
C ILE A 240 -30.19 12.78 -10.80
N GLU A 241 -31.31 13.41 -11.15
CA GLU A 241 -31.31 14.82 -11.51
C GLU A 241 -30.98 15.67 -10.27
N SER A 242 -29.92 16.47 -10.38
CA SER A 242 -29.52 17.42 -9.35
C SER A 242 -29.99 18.80 -9.75
N ALA A 243 -30.81 19.43 -8.91
CA ALA A 243 -31.31 20.78 -9.12
C ALA A 243 -30.24 21.84 -8.80
N ILE A 244 -29.41 21.57 -7.79
CA ILE A 244 -28.33 22.46 -7.33
C ILE A 244 -27.04 21.64 -7.16
N THR A 245 -25.92 22.21 -7.54
CA THR A 245 -24.57 21.68 -7.28
C THR A 245 -23.66 22.81 -6.80
N ASP A 246 -22.71 22.50 -5.92
CA ASP A 246 -21.62 23.41 -5.57
C ASP A 246 -20.47 23.40 -6.60
N GLY A 247 -20.62 22.62 -7.67
CA GLY A 247 -19.62 22.42 -8.72
C GLY A 247 -18.52 21.42 -8.36
N PHE A 248 -18.63 20.76 -7.19
CA PHE A 248 -17.65 19.81 -6.69
C PHE A 248 -18.34 18.58 -6.08
N HIS A 249 -18.31 18.44 -4.74
CA HIS A 249 -18.68 17.22 -4.03
C HIS A 249 -20.11 17.25 -3.46
N ASN A 250 -20.86 18.35 -3.61
CA ASN A 250 -22.22 18.47 -3.03
C ASN A 250 -23.27 18.76 -4.09
N HIS A 251 -24.22 17.83 -4.23
CA HIS A 251 -25.36 17.89 -5.14
C HIS A 251 -26.66 17.87 -4.33
N ALA A 252 -27.71 18.56 -4.76
CA ALA A 252 -29.04 18.51 -4.14
C ALA A 252 -30.12 18.15 -5.15
N ARG A 253 -31.06 17.28 -4.74
CA ARG A 253 -32.21 16.86 -5.58
C ARG A 253 -33.24 17.96 -5.78
N ALA A 254 -33.40 18.85 -4.81
CA ALA A 254 -34.37 19.93 -4.85
C ALA A 254 -33.78 21.27 -4.39
N ASP A 255 -34.28 22.35 -4.98
CA ASP A 255 -34.11 23.72 -4.50
C ASP A 255 -35.33 24.08 -3.63
N LEU A 256 -35.11 24.37 -2.35
CA LEU A 256 -36.11 24.85 -1.40
C LEU A 256 -35.95 26.34 -1.11
N THR A 257 -35.81 27.16 -2.15
CA THR A 257 -35.97 28.61 -2.05
C THR A 257 -37.43 28.94 -1.68
N GLY A 258 -37.65 29.31 -0.42
CA GLY A 258 -38.92 29.80 0.13
C GLY A 258 -39.17 31.28 -0.12
#